data_AF-A0AAV0HPE0-F1
#
_entry.id   AF-A0AAV0HPE0-F1
#
_cell.length_a   1.000
_cell.length_b   1.000
_cell.length_c   1.000
_cell.angle_alpha   90.00
_cell.angle_beta   90.00
_cell.angle_gamma   90.00
#
_symmetry.space_group_name_H-M   'P 1'
#
loop_
_entity.id
_entity.type
_entity.pdbx_description
1 polymer ?
#
loop_
_entity_poly.entity_id
_entity_poly.type
_entity_poly.pdbx_seq_one_letter_code
_entity_poly.pdbx_strand_id
1 'polypeptide(L)'
;MQLISNEEFKSSQHRVVPKSIGPRISIACFLRPQRLPENSSRVYGPLKELISDENPPVYRETALKEFIEHYYAKGLNGNGISALEHFCVLFLDCTMIDWLVNDALYMEHDHSILKARQSNPKLTNFIRLN
;
A
#
# COMPACT_ATOMS: atom_id res chain seq x y z
N MET A 1 -2.04 -12.06 2.41
CA MET A 1 -3.29 -11.84 1.66
C MET A 1 -3.29 -10.46 1.02
N GLN A 2 -3.16 -9.37 1.78
CA GLN A 2 -3.17 -7.99 1.23
C GLN A 2 -2.24 -7.74 0.02
N LEU A 3 -1.00 -8.23 0.06
CA LEU A 3 -0.05 -8.13 -1.05
C LEU A 3 -0.56 -8.82 -2.33
N ILE A 4 -1.02 -10.07 -2.20
CA ILE A 4 -1.44 -10.88 -3.34
C ILE A 4 -2.80 -10.46 -3.90
N SER A 5 -3.65 -9.89 -3.04
CA SER A 5 -4.98 -9.40 -3.42
C SER A 5 -4.97 -7.96 -3.90
N ASN A 6 -3.80 -7.35 -4.13
CA ASN A 6 -3.67 -5.94 -4.53
C ASN A 6 -4.54 -4.97 -3.71
N GLU A 7 -4.42 -4.98 -2.37
CA GLU A 7 -5.23 -4.14 -1.47
C GLU A 7 -6.72 -4.47 -1.31
N GLU A 8 -7.28 -5.45 -2.03
CA GLU A 8 -8.69 -5.85 -1.83
C GLU A 8 -8.95 -6.39 -0.42
N PHE A 9 -8.03 -7.20 0.11
CA PHE A 9 -8.05 -7.60 1.52
C PHE A 9 -7.10 -6.74 2.34
N LYS A 10 -7.61 -6.09 3.37
CA LYS A 10 -6.81 -5.31 4.32
C LYS A 10 -6.38 -6.18 5.51
N SER A 11 -5.09 -6.18 5.81
CA SER A 11 -4.54 -6.82 7.01
C SER A 11 -4.70 -5.90 8.21
N SER A 12 -5.64 -6.23 9.10
CA SER A 12 -5.92 -5.41 10.28
C SER A 12 -4.87 -5.59 11.38
N GLN A 13 -4.51 -4.47 12.02
CA GLN A 13 -3.74 -4.50 13.26
C GLN A 13 -4.63 -4.99 14.41
N HIS A 14 -4.11 -5.89 15.23
CA HIS A 14 -4.80 -6.41 16.40
C HIS A 14 -3.87 -6.40 17.60
N ARG A 15 -4.42 -6.10 18.78
CA ARG A 15 -3.71 -6.11 20.06
C ARG A 15 -4.54 -6.82 21.11
N VAL A 16 -3.87 -7.60 21.96
CA VAL A 16 -4.49 -8.18 23.16
C VAL A 16 -4.26 -7.23 24.33
N VAL A 17 -5.35 -6.71 24.89
CA VAL A 17 -5.29 -5.97 26.15
C VAL A 17 -5.23 -6.98 27.32
N PRO A 18 -4.25 -6.87 28.22
CA PRO A 18 -4.15 -7.76 29.37
C PRO A 18 -5.31 -7.49 30.36
N LYS A 19 -5.79 -8.56 31.01
CA LYS A 19 -6.73 -8.42 32.13
C LYS A 19 -5.96 -8.12 33.42
N SER A 20 -6.53 -7.31 34.29
CA SER A 20 -5.99 -7.04 35.63
C SER A 20 -6.18 -8.21 36.59
N ILE A 21 -7.19 -9.07 36.36
CA ILE A 21 -7.54 -10.21 37.21
C ILE A 21 -7.82 -11.43 36.32
N GLY A 22 -7.20 -12.56 36.67
CA GLY A 22 -7.45 -13.88 36.09
C GLY A 22 -6.79 -14.13 34.72
N PRO A 23 -6.49 -15.39 34.37
CA PRO A 23 -5.85 -15.73 33.11
C PRO A 23 -6.79 -15.58 31.91
N ARG A 24 -6.23 -15.22 30.74
CA ARG A 24 -6.89 -15.32 29.43
C ARG A 24 -6.11 -16.31 28.57
N ILE A 25 -6.79 -17.36 28.10
CA ILE A 25 -6.21 -18.37 27.21
C ILE A 25 -6.86 -18.22 25.83
N SER A 26 -6.04 -18.20 24.79
CA SER A 26 -6.49 -18.16 23.39
C SER A 26 -5.54 -18.97 22.51
N ILE A 27 -6.09 -19.62 21.49
CA ILE A 27 -5.32 -20.39 20.50
C ILE A 27 -5.50 -19.68 19.15
N ALA A 28 -4.40 -19.38 18.47
CA ALA A 28 -4.41 -18.84 17.12
C ALA A 28 -3.86 -19.88 16.14
N CYS A 29 -4.47 -19.97 14.96
CA CYS A 29 -4.00 -20.79 13.84
C CYS A 29 -3.59 -19.87 12.68
N PHE A 30 -2.37 -20.02 12.18
CA PHE A 30 -1.84 -19.21 11.09
C PHE A 30 -1.66 -20.08 9.85
N LEU A 31 -2.44 -19.81 8.81
CA LEU A 31 -2.32 -20.48 7.53
C LEU A 31 -1.29 -19.75 6.66
N ARG A 32 -0.17 -20.42 6.38
CA ARG A 32 0.87 -19.92 5.48
C ARG A 32 1.35 -21.05 4.56
N PRO A 33 1.63 -20.76 3.28
CA PRO A 33 2.17 -21.74 2.33
C PRO A 33 3.65 -22.13 2.60
N GLN A 34 4.19 -21.87 3.79
CA GLN A 34 5.63 -21.94 4.06
C GLN A 34 6.08 -23.37 4.41
N ARG A 35 6.95 -23.94 3.57
CA ARG A 35 7.99 -24.91 3.94
C ARG A 35 9.33 -24.37 3.42
N LEU A 36 10.21 -23.92 4.31
CA LEU A 36 11.61 -23.61 3.96
C LEU A 36 12.40 -24.92 4.07
N PRO A 37 13.30 -25.27 3.12
CA PRO A 37 13.89 -24.41 2.08
C PRO A 37 13.16 -24.38 0.73
N GLU A 38 12.17 -25.24 0.53
CA GLU A 38 11.54 -25.55 -0.76
C GLU A 38 10.86 -24.33 -1.43
N ASN A 39 10.28 -23.43 -0.65
CA ASN A 39 9.54 -22.27 -1.18
C ASN A 39 10.35 -20.97 -1.22
N SER A 40 11.68 -21.03 -1.11
CA SER A 40 12.55 -19.85 -1.10
C SER A 40 12.61 -19.12 -2.46
N SER A 41 12.40 -19.83 -3.56
CA SER A 41 12.34 -19.26 -4.93
C SER A 41 10.97 -18.71 -5.30
N ARG A 42 9.94 -18.93 -4.46
CA ARG A 42 8.58 -18.48 -4.77
C ARG A 42 8.50 -16.97 -4.67
N VAL A 43 8.08 -16.33 -5.76
CA VAL A 43 7.85 -14.89 -5.84
C VAL A 43 6.37 -14.61 -5.57
N TYR A 44 6.09 -13.60 -4.75
CA TYR A 44 4.75 -13.07 -4.51
C TYR A 44 4.64 -11.66 -5.08
N GLY A 45 3.51 -11.40 -5.70
CA GLY A 45 3.08 -10.10 -6.16
C GLY A 45 1.56 -10.06 -6.22
N PRO A 46 0.97 -8.92 -6.58
CA PRO A 46 -0.43 -8.83 -6.91
C PRO A 46 -0.82 -9.90 -7.94
N LEU A 47 -1.96 -10.58 -7.74
CA LEU A 47 -2.47 -11.56 -8.70
C LEU A 47 -2.75 -10.84 -10.02
N LYS A 48 -2.25 -11.39 -11.13
CA LYS A 48 -2.41 -10.81 -12.47
C LYS A 48 -3.88 -10.60 -12.86
N GLU A 49 -4.77 -11.45 -12.36
CA GLU A 49 -6.22 -11.37 -12.57
C GLU A 49 -6.88 -10.16 -11.89
N LEU A 50 -6.22 -9.57 -10.90
CA LEU A 50 -6.71 -8.40 -10.14
C LEU A 50 -6.06 -7.09 -10.60
N ILE A 51 -5.16 -7.13 -11.59
CA ILE A 51 -4.47 -5.96 -12.13
C ILE A 51 -5.18 -5.53 -13.42
N SER A 52 -5.53 -4.25 -13.51
CA SER A 52 -6.05 -3.62 -14.73
C SER A 52 -5.49 -2.20 -14.87
N ASP A 53 -5.82 -1.52 -15.97
CA ASP A 53 -5.43 -0.12 -16.17
C ASP A 53 -6.06 0.81 -15.09
N GLU A 54 -7.25 0.47 -14.61
CA GLU A 54 -7.95 1.17 -13.54
C GLU A 54 -7.50 0.73 -12.13
N ASN A 55 -6.95 -0.48 -12.00
CA ASN A 55 -6.41 -1.02 -10.74
C ASN A 55 -4.94 -1.46 -10.92
N PRO A 56 -4.00 -0.50 -10.98
CA PRO A 56 -2.59 -0.81 -11.16
C PRO A 56 -2.02 -1.60 -9.97
N PRO A 57 -0.88 -2.28 -10.14
CA PRO A 57 -0.24 -3.00 -9.05
C PRO A 57 0.23 -2.03 -7.96
N VAL A 58 -0.18 -2.26 -6.71
CA VAL A 58 0.24 -1.48 -5.54
C VAL A 58 1.59 -1.98 -5.01
N TYR A 59 1.88 -3.27 -5.19
CA TYR A 59 3.07 -3.93 -4.66
C TYR A 59 3.97 -4.49 -5.77
N ARG A 60 5.29 -4.44 -5.56
CA ARG A 60 6.26 -5.13 -6.43
C ARG A 60 6.25 -6.63 -6.19
N GLU A 61 6.61 -7.37 -7.22
CA GLU A 61 6.99 -8.77 -7.07
C GLU A 61 8.19 -8.90 -6.15
N THR A 62 8.08 -9.77 -5.14
CA THR A 62 9.03 -9.94 -4.05
C THR A 62 9.23 -11.42 -3.76
N ALA A 63 10.48 -11.86 -3.55
CA ALA A 63 10.74 -13.23 -3.14
C ALA A 63 10.17 -13.49 -1.72
N LEU A 64 9.57 -14.66 -1.50
CA LEU A 64 9.02 -15.03 -0.19
C LEU A 64 10.09 -14.95 0.91
N LYS A 65 11.33 -15.32 0.58
CA LYS A 65 12.48 -15.22 1.49
C LYS A 65 12.72 -13.78 1.93
N GLU A 66 12.80 -12.84 0.99
CA GLU A 66 13.01 -11.41 1.24
C GLU A 66 11.88 -10.84 2.12
N PHE A 67 10.63 -11.18 1.80
CA PHE A 67 9.47 -10.76 2.61
C PHE A 67 9.59 -11.23 4.06
N ILE A 68 9.94 -12.49 4.28
CA ILE A 68 10.04 -13.08 5.62
C ILE A 68 11.21 -12.47 6.40
N GLU A 69 12.37 -12.30 5.77
CA GLU A 69 13.55 -11.69 6.38
C GLU A 69 13.25 -10.25 6.80
N HIS A 70 12.63 -9.45 5.92
CA HIS A 70 12.21 -8.08 6.22
C HIS A 70 11.17 -8.05 7.35
N TYR A 71 10.14 -8.91 7.29
CA TYR A 71 9.07 -8.96 8.28
C TYR A 71 9.61 -9.25 9.69
N TYR A 72 10.52 -10.22 9.84
CA TYR A 72 11.12 -10.53 11.13
C TYR A 72 12.12 -9.47 11.60
N ALA A 73 12.91 -8.90 10.68
CA ALA A 73 13.86 -7.83 11.00
C ALA A 73 13.15 -6.57 11.53
N LYS A 74 11.98 -6.24 10.98
CA LYS A 74 11.16 -5.11 11.43
C LYS A 74 10.60 -5.30 12.85
N GLY A 75 10.19 -6.52 13.20
CA GLY A 75 9.60 -6.84 14.50
C GLY A 75 8.24 -6.17 14.78
N LEU A 76 7.78 -6.28 16.03
CA LEU A 76 6.46 -5.75 16.48
C LEU A 76 6.48 -4.25 16.78
N ASN A 77 7.67 -3.63 16.89
CA ASN A 77 7.87 -2.25 17.35
C ASN A 77 8.09 -1.25 16.20
N GLY A 78 7.86 -1.64 14.94
CA GLY A 78 7.89 -0.67 13.84
C GLY A 78 6.88 0.43 14.11
N ASN A 79 7.27 1.70 13.93
CA ASN A 79 6.59 2.96 14.29
C ASN A 79 5.15 3.14 13.70
N GLY A 80 4.27 2.13 13.77
CA GLY A 80 2.99 2.06 13.07
C GLY A 80 3.09 1.64 11.59
N ILE A 81 4.27 1.78 10.98
CA ILE A 81 4.56 1.49 9.56
C ILE A 81 4.29 0.02 9.26
N SER A 82 3.68 -0.32 8.12
CA SER A 82 3.39 -1.71 7.74
C SER A 82 4.65 -2.43 7.23
N ALA A 83 4.76 -3.74 7.42
CA ALA A 83 5.86 -4.51 6.79
C ALA A 83 5.70 -4.57 5.26
N LEU A 84 4.49 -4.31 4.76
CA LEU A 84 4.17 -4.29 3.34
C LEU A 84 4.65 -3.02 2.64
N GLU A 85 4.86 -1.94 3.39
CA GLU A 85 5.21 -0.62 2.85
C GLU A 85 6.57 -0.62 2.13
N HIS A 86 7.49 -1.47 2.58
CA HIS A 86 8.78 -1.69 1.91
C HIS A 86 8.64 -2.25 0.49
N PHE A 87 7.49 -2.84 0.16
CA PHE A 87 7.23 -3.50 -1.12
C PHE A 87 6.27 -2.72 -2.02
N CYS A 88 5.80 -1.54 -1.61
CA CYS A 88 4.93 -0.72 -2.46
C CYS A 88 5.70 -0.19 -3.69
N VAL A 89 5.06 -0.20 -4.87
CA VAL A 89 5.56 0.43 -6.11
C VAL A 89 5.03 1.84 -6.29
N LEU A 90 3.82 2.08 -5.81
CA LEU A 90 3.23 3.42 -5.79
C LEU A 90 3.69 4.10 -4.50
N PHE A 91 4.70 4.96 -4.62
CA PHE A 91 4.76 6.13 -3.75
C PHE A 91 3.54 6.98 -4.13
N LEU A 92 2.39 6.68 -3.54
CA LEU A 92 1.43 7.74 -3.29
C LEU A 92 2.14 8.66 -2.30
N ASP A 93 2.94 9.57 -2.84
CA ASP A 93 3.39 10.72 -2.08
C ASP A 93 2.10 11.35 -1.55
N CYS A 94 1.86 11.25 -0.24
CA CYS A 94 0.66 11.79 0.39
C CYS A 94 0.47 13.28 0.06
N THR A 95 1.53 13.98 -0.37
CA THR A 95 1.50 15.34 -0.89
C THR A 95 0.63 15.50 -2.15
N MET A 96 0.51 14.49 -3.01
CA MET A 96 -0.27 14.55 -4.25
C MET A 96 -1.78 14.47 -4.00
N ILE A 97 -2.21 13.66 -3.02
CA ILE A 97 -3.62 13.58 -2.61
C ILE A 97 -4.02 14.82 -1.82
N ASP A 98 -3.16 15.29 -0.89
CA ASP A 98 -3.39 16.57 -0.21
C ASP A 98 -3.44 17.74 -1.20
N TRP A 99 -2.63 17.71 -2.27
CA TRP A 99 -2.70 18.72 -3.34
C TRP A 99 -4.01 18.64 -4.12
N LEU A 100 -4.43 17.45 -4.57
CA LEU A 100 -5.68 17.26 -5.33
C LEU A 100 -6.94 17.62 -4.53
N VAL A 101 -6.99 17.26 -3.24
CA VAL A 101 -8.13 17.56 -2.37
C VAL A 101 -8.16 19.05 -1.99
N ASN A 102 -7.01 19.68 -1.78
CA ASN A 102 -6.97 21.11 -1.51
C ASN A 102 -7.21 21.95 -2.78
N ASP A 103 -6.74 21.54 -3.96
CA ASP A 103 -6.97 22.29 -5.21
C ASP A 103 -8.47 22.37 -5.54
N ALA A 104 -9.22 21.29 -5.32
CA ALA A 104 -10.67 21.29 -5.55
C ALA A 104 -11.44 22.29 -4.64
N LEU A 105 -10.91 22.58 -3.44
CA LEU A 105 -11.47 23.56 -2.51
C LEU A 105 -10.99 25.00 -2.78
N TYR A 106 -9.83 25.18 -3.41
CA TYR A 106 -9.29 26.50 -3.76
C TYR A 106 -9.79 27.06 -5.11
N MET A 107 -10.47 26.25 -5.92
CA MET A 107 -10.92 26.64 -7.26
C MET A 107 -12.27 27.36 -7.32
N GLU A 108 -13.05 27.43 -6.23
CA GLU A 108 -14.34 28.13 -6.23
C GLU A 108 -14.25 29.65 -6.05
N HIS A 109 -13.08 30.21 -5.72
CA HIS A 109 -13.00 31.62 -5.29
C HIS A 109 -12.07 32.55 -6.09
N ASP A 110 -11.32 32.08 -7.08
CA ASP A 110 -10.35 32.99 -7.74
C ASP A 110 -10.25 32.83 -9.27
N HIS A 111 -10.90 33.74 -9.98
CA HIS A 111 -10.84 33.89 -11.45
C HIS A 111 -9.46 34.32 -11.99
N SER A 112 -8.47 34.58 -11.12
CA SER A 112 -7.14 35.05 -11.52
C SER A 112 -6.17 33.94 -11.96
N ILE A 113 -6.40 32.68 -11.59
CA ILE A 113 -5.48 31.55 -11.87
C ILE A 113 -5.59 31.04 -13.33
N LEU A 114 -6.73 31.26 -13.99
CA LEU A 114 -6.96 30.85 -15.39
C LEU A 114 -5.97 31.52 -16.38
N LYS A 115 -5.37 32.66 -16.03
CA LYS A 115 -4.35 33.33 -16.86
C LYS A 115 -2.95 32.74 -16.69
N ALA A 116 -2.65 32.05 -15.60
CA ALA A 116 -1.36 31.40 -15.38
C ALA A 116 -1.22 30.06 -16.16
N ARG A 117 -2.34 29.49 -16.62
CA ARG A 117 -2.34 28.24 -17.41
C ARG A 117 -1.92 28.42 -18.88
N GLN A 118 -2.02 29.62 -19.44
CA GLN A 118 -1.67 29.86 -20.85
C GLN A 118 -0.16 30.02 -21.12
N SER A 119 0.70 30.09 -20.09
CA SER A 119 2.13 30.36 -20.26
C SER A 119 3.06 29.17 -20.04
N ASN A 120 2.55 27.97 -19.77
CA ASN A 120 3.38 26.83 -19.39
C ASN A 120 3.33 25.67 -20.42
N PRO A 121 4.32 25.58 -21.34
CA PRO A 121 4.32 24.59 -22.43
C PRO A 121 4.62 23.15 -22.00
N LYS A 122 4.75 22.85 -20.70
CA LYS A 122 5.02 21.50 -20.17
C LYS A 122 3.77 20.69 -19.81
N LEU A 123 2.57 21.26 -19.89
CA LEU A 123 1.31 20.61 -19.49
C LEU A 123 0.41 20.16 -20.65
N THR A 124 0.83 20.33 -21.90
CA THR A 124 -0.01 20.11 -23.08
C THR A 124 -0.16 18.65 -23.54
N ASN A 125 0.51 17.68 -22.91
CA ASN A 125 0.58 16.31 -23.45
C ASN A 125 -0.17 15.23 -22.68
N PHE A 126 -0.98 15.56 -21.67
CA PHE A 126 -1.62 14.52 -20.85
C PHE A 126 -3.16 14.45 -20.87
N ILE A 127 -3.83 15.15 -21.78
CA ILE A 127 -5.28 14.95 -21.96
C ILE A 127 -5.58 14.79 -23.45
N ARG A 128 -5.46 13.55 -23.90
CA ARG A 128 -6.22 13.03 -25.04
C ARG A 128 -6.51 11.55 -24.79
N LEU A 129 -7.67 11.28 -24.21
CA LEU A 129 -8.72 10.41 -24.78
C LEU A 129 -9.74 10.08 -23.68
N ASN A 130 -10.93 10.66 -23.89
CA ASN A 130 -12.29 10.30 -23.46
C ASN A 130 -12.55 9.91 -22.01
#